data_AF-A0A9P9EDN0-F1
#
_entry.id   AF-A0A9P9EDN0-F1
#
_cell.length_a   1.000
_cell.length_b   1.000
_cell.length_c   1.000
_cell.angle_alpha   90.00
_cell.angle_beta   90.00
_cell.angle_gamma   90.00
#
_symmetry.space_group_name_H-M   'P 1'
#
loop_
_entity.id
_entity.type
_entity.pdbx_description
1 polymer ?
#
loop_
_entity_poly.entity_id
_entity_poly.type
_entity_poly.pdbx_seq_one_letter_code
_entity_poly.pdbx_strand_id
1 'polypeptide(L)'
;MENQLSPSLLSGCTESPRTHKETELPTDLTTHVDWSTCALPIAVVINDESDASTVIASSASPKCDPAHFRTKLELLKSQKEMIDLGWQVKKLMREKEKLAIKISELQANMNANDSHTNTLILQHGLERARLLKENNALESMNAIQAMELDTIRSQRDLNAELVTTNTKLVDLNTSLNSKLNQNVTEMNVLAGERQELHMIKKHTVEERDRLNADNVQLKNENKQLVRDRTKNAKEMESVLMRNDNLKAKMEPLQSQIATLTADRDRYKAQHLAMIAEKNKKNSERAINQEELIRLKAEIQTLKHSLCSIKKAIAGAVTDLDLMAWDEEIRVYVCQHQSLSNLFDCKNDTRVKCETDVAEFLFRRLACDQVFIEAYQNVRKNLVNHHKAHETQKPGRGDHTSIVIECLFDTDQCRGLNITY
;
A
#
# COMPACT_ATOMS: atom_id res chain seq x y z
N MET A 1 -9.63 -2.44 -19.00
CA MET A 1 -10.56 -2.87 -20.07
C MET A 1 -9.71 -3.59 -21.10
N GLU A 2 -10.26 -4.63 -21.73
CA GLU A 2 -9.46 -5.73 -22.36
C GLU A 2 -8.65 -6.53 -21.31
N ASN A 3 -8.25 -7.80 -21.49
CA ASN A 3 -8.66 -8.92 -22.37
C ASN A 3 -8.04 -10.23 -21.77
N GLN A 4 -8.56 -11.47 -21.90
CA GLN A 4 -9.89 -12.02 -22.28
C GLN A 4 -9.93 -13.55 -21.98
N LEU A 5 -11.01 -14.25 -22.40
CA LEU A 5 -11.12 -15.69 -22.75
C LEU A 5 -11.29 -16.81 -21.68
N SER A 6 -12.15 -17.77 -22.06
CA SER A 6 -12.24 -19.15 -21.55
C SER A 6 -11.32 -20.10 -22.35
N PRO A 7 -11.15 -21.37 -21.93
CA PRO A 7 -11.58 -22.47 -22.81
C PRO A 7 -12.21 -23.68 -22.08
N SER A 8 -12.60 -24.70 -22.86
CA SER A 8 -13.38 -25.89 -22.46
C SER A 8 -12.77 -27.20 -23.03
N LEU A 9 -13.35 -28.37 -22.65
CA LEU A 9 -13.44 -29.67 -23.39
C LEU A 9 -12.63 -30.93 -22.94
N LEU A 10 -13.34 -32.09 -22.92
CA LEU A 10 -12.90 -33.51 -23.09
C LEU A 10 -11.96 -34.12 -22.00
N SER A 11 -11.78 -35.44 -21.75
CA SER A 11 -12.50 -36.74 -21.98
C SER A 11 -11.74 -37.87 -21.19
N GLY A 12 -12.18 -39.13 -21.01
CA GLY A 12 -13.45 -39.84 -21.31
C GLY A 12 -13.25 -41.38 -21.49
N CYS A 13 -14.15 -42.22 -20.91
CA CYS A 13 -14.18 -43.72 -20.95
C CYS A 13 -12.99 -44.42 -20.19
N THR A 14 -12.94 -45.73 -19.87
CA THR A 14 -13.73 -46.97 -20.20
C THR A 14 -13.89 -47.97 -19.00
N GLU A 15 -14.90 -48.86 -19.11
CA GLU A 15 -14.91 -50.33 -18.78
C GLU A 15 -14.85 -50.96 -17.36
N SER A 16 -15.30 -52.24 -17.33
CA SER A 16 -15.41 -53.25 -16.24
C SER A 16 -15.52 -54.64 -16.91
N PRO A 17 -15.12 -55.82 -16.33
CA PRO A 17 -16.13 -56.74 -15.71
C PRO A 17 -15.64 -57.92 -14.77
N ARG A 18 -16.61 -58.64 -14.13
CA ARG A 18 -16.70 -60.14 -13.91
C ARG A 18 -15.67 -60.91 -13.02
N THR A 19 -15.85 -62.18 -12.54
CA THR A 19 -16.95 -63.05 -11.97
C THR A 19 -16.41 -64.44 -11.49
N HIS A 20 -17.12 -65.18 -10.60
CA HIS A 20 -17.13 -66.68 -10.40
C HIS A 20 -15.89 -67.40 -9.75
N LYS A 21 -15.89 -68.68 -9.26
CA LYS A 21 -16.85 -69.62 -8.55
C LYS A 21 -16.14 -71.01 -8.27
N GLU A 22 -16.72 -71.95 -7.46
CA GLU A 22 -16.52 -73.46 -7.44
C GLU A 22 -15.15 -74.11 -6.99
N THR A 23 -14.94 -75.42 -6.66
CA THR A 23 -15.56 -76.42 -5.69
C THR A 23 -14.63 -77.64 -5.34
N GLU A 24 -15.01 -78.51 -4.36
CA GLU A 24 -14.86 -80.02 -4.23
C GLU A 24 -13.54 -80.84 -3.93
N LEU A 25 -13.52 -81.62 -2.80
CA LEU A 25 -13.40 -83.13 -2.59
C LEU A 25 -12.26 -84.01 -3.26
N PRO A 26 -12.08 -85.39 -3.09
CA PRO A 26 -12.54 -86.46 -2.12
C PRO A 26 -11.54 -87.68 -1.74
N THR A 27 -12.02 -88.66 -0.91
CA THR A 27 -11.91 -90.20 -0.97
C THR A 27 -10.72 -91.15 -0.51
N ASP A 28 -11.00 -92.04 0.49
CA ASP A 28 -11.22 -93.56 0.47
C ASP A 28 -10.14 -94.71 0.67
N LEU A 29 -10.61 -95.94 1.07
CA LEU A 29 -10.14 -97.37 0.87
C LEU A 29 -10.28 -98.40 2.08
N THR A 30 -10.43 -99.74 1.84
CA THR A 30 -10.73 -100.84 2.84
C THR A 30 -10.29 -102.32 2.47
N THR A 31 -10.65 -103.40 3.25
CA THR A 31 -10.59 -104.94 3.09
C THR A 31 -9.71 -105.75 4.11
N HIS A 32 -9.75 -107.11 4.37
CA HIS A 32 -10.74 -108.26 4.39
C HIS A 32 -10.08 -109.62 4.94
N VAL A 33 -10.75 -110.82 4.90
CA VAL A 33 -10.23 -112.27 4.97
C VAL A 33 -10.17 -113.02 6.36
N ASP A 34 -10.23 -114.38 6.61
CA ASP A 34 -10.99 -115.60 6.11
C ASP A 34 -10.58 -116.97 6.86
N TRP A 35 -11.25 -118.14 6.61
CA TRP A 35 -10.90 -119.61 6.83
C TRP A 35 -11.22 -120.49 8.11
N SER A 36 -11.08 -121.85 7.98
CA SER A 36 -11.43 -122.97 8.95
C SER A 36 -10.41 -124.19 8.94
N THR A 37 -10.58 -125.52 9.26
CA THR A 37 -11.66 -126.58 9.20
C THR A 37 -11.28 -127.93 9.98
N CYS A 38 -11.99 -129.09 9.78
CA CYS A 38 -11.65 -130.54 10.09
C CYS A 38 -11.84 -131.14 11.54
N ALA A 39 -11.91 -132.48 11.87
CA ALA A 39 -12.20 -133.80 11.20
C ALA A 39 -12.37 -135.01 12.22
N LEU A 40 -12.87 -136.23 11.82
CA LEU A 40 -13.13 -137.52 12.57
C LEU A 40 -13.17 -138.76 11.59
N PRO A 41 -13.56 -140.07 11.86
CA PRO A 41 -13.78 -140.98 13.05
C PRO A 41 -13.19 -142.46 12.92
N ILE A 42 -13.50 -143.48 13.79
CA ILE A 42 -13.43 -144.99 13.55
C ILE A 42 -13.87 -145.91 14.76
N ALA A 43 -14.31 -147.20 14.55
CA ALA A 43 -14.52 -148.29 15.59
C ALA A 43 -14.78 -149.76 15.04
N VAL A 44 -14.63 -150.87 15.83
CA VAL A 44 -14.97 -152.32 15.46
C VAL A 44 -15.07 -153.33 16.67
N VAL A 45 -15.52 -154.61 16.51
CA VAL A 45 -15.78 -155.68 17.57
C VAL A 45 -15.91 -157.17 17.02
N ILE A 46 -16.25 -158.22 17.84
CA ILE A 46 -16.94 -159.58 17.61
C ILE A 46 -16.23 -160.98 17.89
N ASN A 47 -16.96 -161.91 18.61
CA ASN A 47 -17.13 -163.43 18.61
C ASN A 47 -15.95 -164.48 18.62
N ASP A 48 -16.06 -165.85 18.75
CA ASP A 48 -17.09 -166.91 19.12
C ASP A 48 -16.47 -168.33 19.46
N GLU A 49 -17.29 -169.30 19.95
CA GLU A 49 -17.26 -170.82 19.74
C GLU A 49 -16.02 -171.71 20.17
N SER A 50 -16.01 -173.08 20.28
CA SER A 50 -17.01 -174.20 20.26
C SER A 50 -16.51 -175.58 20.88
N ASP A 51 -17.47 -176.42 21.31
CA ASP A 51 -17.69 -177.92 21.26
C ASP A 51 -16.70 -179.12 21.56
N ALA A 52 -17.32 -180.26 21.99
CA ALA A 52 -17.25 -181.65 21.42
C ALA A 52 -16.86 -182.92 22.30
N SER A 53 -17.74 -183.96 22.25
CA SER A 53 -17.47 -185.45 22.14
C SER A 53 -16.87 -186.35 23.27
N THR A 54 -17.06 -187.70 23.39
CA THR A 54 -18.18 -188.71 23.19
C THR A 54 -17.85 -190.11 23.86
N VAL A 55 -18.78 -191.11 23.87
CA VAL A 55 -18.59 -192.63 23.88
C VAL A 55 -18.30 -193.42 25.22
N ILE A 56 -18.60 -194.72 25.48
CA ILE A 56 -19.77 -195.66 25.21
C ILE A 56 -19.70 -197.05 25.98
N ALA A 57 -20.85 -197.74 26.20
CA ALA A 57 -21.06 -199.22 26.50
C ALA A 57 -20.49 -199.85 27.83
N SER A 58 -20.59 -201.15 28.23
CA SER A 58 -21.14 -202.44 27.64
C SER A 58 -21.37 -203.59 28.70
N SER A 59 -21.84 -204.80 28.27
CA SER A 59 -21.80 -206.18 28.91
C SER A 59 -22.86 -206.66 29.97
N ALA A 60 -23.04 -208.00 30.16
CA ALA A 60 -24.04 -208.64 31.09
C ALA A 60 -23.91 -210.20 31.37
N SER A 61 -24.67 -210.69 32.38
CA SER A 61 -25.08 -212.11 32.74
C SER A 61 -24.11 -213.02 33.58
N PRO A 62 -24.55 -214.13 34.26
CA PRO A 62 -25.92 -214.67 34.48
C PRO A 62 -26.30 -215.24 35.91
N LYS A 63 -27.62 -215.48 36.15
CA LYS A 63 -28.31 -216.48 37.03
C LYS A 63 -28.42 -216.35 38.57
N CYS A 64 -29.49 -217.00 39.06
CA CYS A 64 -30.26 -216.96 40.33
C CYS A 64 -29.57 -217.07 41.71
N ASP A 65 -30.16 -216.40 42.73
CA ASP A 65 -30.61 -217.02 44.01
C ASP A 65 -31.68 -216.16 44.75
N PRO A 66 -32.65 -216.70 45.54
CA PRO A 66 -33.78 -215.92 46.09
C PRO A 66 -33.49 -214.86 47.17
N ALA A 67 -32.27 -214.78 47.72
CA ALA A 67 -31.92 -213.75 48.72
C ALA A 67 -31.90 -212.30 48.17
N HIS A 68 -32.07 -212.14 46.84
CA HIS A 68 -31.90 -210.93 46.03
C HIS A 68 -32.75 -209.68 46.39
N PHE A 69 -33.62 -209.74 47.41
CA PHE A 69 -34.59 -208.68 47.69
C PHE A 69 -34.22 -207.68 48.79
N ARG A 70 -33.34 -208.01 49.76
CA ARG A 70 -33.01 -207.09 50.87
C ARG A 70 -31.88 -206.11 50.53
N THR A 71 -30.73 -206.61 50.06
CA THR A 71 -29.57 -205.77 49.68
C THR A 71 -29.86 -204.77 48.56
N LYS A 72 -30.89 -205.02 47.75
CA LYS A 72 -31.35 -204.13 46.68
C LYS A 72 -31.97 -202.82 47.21
N LEU A 73 -32.42 -202.79 48.47
CA LEU A 73 -33.04 -201.62 49.09
C LEU A 73 -32.00 -200.63 49.65
N GLU A 74 -30.97 -201.13 50.35
CA GLU A 74 -29.83 -200.33 50.85
C GLU A 74 -29.12 -199.55 49.72
N LEU A 75 -28.94 -200.19 48.56
CA LEU A 75 -28.23 -199.59 47.42
C LEU A 75 -29.00 -198.41 46.82
N LEU A 76 -30.34 -198.53 46.69
CA LEU A 76 -31.20 -197.45 46.19
C LEU A 76 -31.24 -196.25 47.15
N LYS A 77 -31.16 -196.50 48.46
CA LYS A 77 -31.05 -195.44 49.47
C LYS A 77 -29.75 -194.64 49.30
N SER A 78 -28.63 -195.36 49.11
CA SER A 78 -27.30 -194.78 48.88
C SER A 78 -27.23 -193.99 47.56
N GLN A 79 -27.90 -194.46 46.49
CA GLN A 79 -27.97 -193.72 45.22
C GLN A 79 -28.72 -192.39 45.35
N LYS A 80 -29.72 -192.29 46.24
CA LYS A 80 -30.48 -191.04 46.44
C LYS A 80 -29.62 -189.94 47.07
N GLU A 81 -28.89 -190.26 48.15
CA GLU A 81 -28.04 -189.29 48.85
C GLU A 81 -26.93 -188.73 47.93
N MET A 82 -26.40 -189.56 47.03
CA MET A 82 -25.42 -189.15 46.02
C MET A 82 -25.99 -188.11 45.03
N ILE A 83 -27.28 -188.20 44.69
CA ILE A 83 -27.96 -187.26 43.78
C ILE A 83 -28.23 -185.92 44.49
N ASP A 84 -28.70 -185.94 45.74
CA ASP A 84 -28.96 -184.72 46.52
C ASP A 84 -27.67 -183.93 46.78
N LEU A 85 -26.55 -184.61 47.09
CA LEU A 85 -25.22 -183.99 47.19
C LEU A 85 -24.75 -183.39 45.85
N GLY A 86 -24.95 -184.10 44.73
CA GLY A 86 -24.66 -183.59 43.38
C GLY A 86 -25.45 -182.31 43.04
N TRP A 87 -26.66 -182.16 43.59
CA TRP A 87 -27.47 -180.95 43.41
C TRP A 87 -26.93 -179.77 44.23
N GLN A 88 -26.48 -179.99 45.47
CA GLN A 88 -25.84 -178.94 46.28
C GLN A 88 -24.54 -178.41 45.64
N VAL A 89 -23.70 -179.28 45.10
CA VAL A 89 -22.49 -178.87 44.37
C VAL A 89 -22.85 -178.00 43.15
N LYS A 90 -23.89 -178.39 42.38
CA LYS A 90 -24.42 -177.58 41.27
C LYS A 90 -25.14 -176.29 41.71
N LYS A 91 -25.46 -176.10 42.98
CA LYS A 91 -25.94 -174.82 43.53
C LYS A 91 -24.76 -173.92 43.89
N LEU A 92 -23.80 -174.44 44.66
CA LEU A 92 -22.61 -173.69 45.10
C LEU A 92 -21.73 -173.21 43.93
N MET A 93 -21.58 -174.01 42.87
CA MET A 93 -20.86 -173.59 41.66
C MET A 93 -21.52 -172.35 41.01
N ARG A 94 -22.86 -172.31 40.91
CA ARG A 94 -23.60 -171.15 40.38
C ARG A 94 -23.56 -169.93 41.29
N GLU A 95 -23.41 -170.11 42.60
CA GLU A 95 -23.21 -169.00 43.55
C GLU A 95 -21.77 -168.44 43.46
N LYS A 96 -20.76 -169.30 43.26
CA LYS A 96 -19.38 -168.91 42.95
C LYS A 96 -19.30 -168.12 41.63
N GLU A 97 -19.98 -168.59 40.58
CA GLU A 97 -20.07 -167.90 39.28
C GLU A 97 -20.57 -166.45 39.44
N LYS A 98 -21.68 -166.27 40.18
CA LYS A 98 -22.27 -164.96 40.47
C LYS A 98 -21.34 -164.03 41.24
N LEU A 99 -20.59 -164.56 42.21
CA LEU A 99 -19.62 -163.78 42.97
C LEU A 99 -18.42 -163.36 42.11
N ALA A 100 -17.93 -164.22 41.21
CA ALA A 100 -16.86 -163.87 40.27
C ALA A 100 -17.28 -162.71 39.33
N ILE A 101 -18.51 -162.77 38.79
CA ILE A 101 -19.08 -161.67 37.98
C ILE A 101 -19.15 -160.38 38.81
N LYS A 102 -19.63 -160.44 40.06
CA LYS A 102 -19.78 -159.25 40.92
C LYS A 102 -18.45 -158.59 41.29
N ILE A 103 -17.38 -159.38 41.47
CA ILE A 103 -16.02 -158.86 41.68
C ILE A 103 -15.55 -158.12 40.41
N SER A 104 -15.77 -158.71 39.23
CA SER A 104 -15.39 -158.10 37.94
C SER A 104 -16.11 -156.76 37.69
N GLU A 105 -17.42 -156.67 37.98
CA GLU A 105 -18.19 -155.42 37.89
C GLU A 105 -17.64 -154.31 38.82
N LEU A 106 -17.34 -154.65 40.08
CA LEU A 106 -16.82 -153.68 41.04
C LEU A 106 -15.43 -153.16 40.63
N GLN A 107 -14.58 -154.05 40.10
CA GLN A 107 -13.24 -153.69 39.66
C GLN A 107 -13.26 -152.85 38.37
N ALA A 108 -14.22 -153.09 37.47
CA ALA A 108 -14.48 -152.22 36.32
C ALA A 108 -14.98 -150.82 36.75
N ASN A 109 -15.92 -150.74 37.71
CA ASN A 109 -16.41 -149.46 38.23
C ASN A 109 -15.31 -148.66 38.96
N MET A 110 -14.41 -149.31 39.69
CA MET A 110 -13.30 -148.64 40.37
C MET A 110 -12.34 -148.01 39.35
N ASN A 111 -11.93 -148.78 38.32
CA ASN A 111 -11.10 -148.28 37.22
C ASN A 111 -11.77 -147.11 36.45
N ALA A 112 -13.09 -147.15 36.27
CA ALA A 112 -13.84 -146.05 35.64
C ALA A 112 -13.85 -144.78 36.51
N ASN A 113 -13.93 -144.92 37.84
CA ASN A 113 -13.94 -143.78 38.76
C ASN A 113 -12.56 -143.13 38.89
N ASP A 114 -11.48 -143.92 38.88
CA ASP A 114 -10.10 -143.41 38.82
C ASP A 114 -9.83 -142.69 37.48
N SER A 115 -10.34 -143.23 36.37
CA SER A 115 -10.29 -142.57 35.06
C SER A 115 -11.01 -141.21 35.06
N HIS A 116 -12.23 -141.14 35.62
CA HIS A 116 -12.98 -139.89 35.76
C HIS A 116 -12.25 -138.87 36.65
N THR A 117 -11.67 -139.32 37.76
CA THR A 117 -10.92 -138.46 38.69
C THR A 117 -9.68 -137.86 38.02
N ASN A 118 -8.90 -138.67 37.28
CA ASN A 118 -7.76 -138.18 36.49
C ASN A 118 -8.20 -137.20 35.37
N THR A 119 -9.36 -137.44 34.75
CA THR A 119 -9.93 -136.54 33.74
C THR A 119 -10.25 -135.16 34.34
N LEU A 120 -10.88 -135.11 35.51
CA LEU A 120 -11.17 -133.85 36.23
C LEU A 120 -9.90 -133.09 36.63
N ILE A 121 -8.85 -133.79 37.08
CA ILE A 121 -7.56 -133.18 37.42
C ILE A 121 -6.93 -132.50 36.19
N LEU A 122 -6.93 -133.19 35.03
CA LEU A 122 -6.46 -132.61 33.76
C LEU A 122 -7.32 -131.41 33.34
N GLN A 123 -8.64 -131.50 33.48
CA GLN A 123 -9.58 -130.43 33.09
C GLN A 123 -9.40 -129.16 33.94
N HIS A 124 -9.22 -129.30 35.26
CA HIS A 124 -8.88 -128.17 36.14
C HIS A 124 -7.46 -127.62 35.91
N GLY A 125 -6.49 -128.48 35.56
CA GLY A 125 -5.15 -128.05 35.15
C GLY A 125 -5.17 -127.19 33.88
N LEU A 126 -5.94 -127.61 32.87
CA LEU A 126 -6.16 -126.87 31.64
C LEU A 126 -6.86 -125.54 31.88
N GLU A 127 -7.93 -125.49 32.68
CA GLU A 127 -8.63 -124.22 32.93
C GLU A 127 -7.78 -123.25 33.76
N ARG A 128 -6.99 -123.73 34.74
CA ARG A 128 -6.01 -122.88 35.44
C ARG A 128 -4.96 -122.32 34.46
N ALA A 129 -4.48 -123.11 33.50
CA ALA A 129 -3.56 -122.63 32.46
C ALA A 129 -4.24 -121.63 31.50
N ARG A 130 -5.52 -121.83 31.18
CA ARG A 130 -6.34 -120.92 30.36
C ARG A 130 -6.46 -119.56 31.03
N LEU A 131 -6.89 -119.52 32.29
CA LEU A 131 -7.04 -118.30 33.10
C LEU A 131 -5.71 -117.58 33.33
N LEU A 132 -4.60 -118.31 33.53
CA LEU A 132 -3.28 -117.69 33.72
C LEU A 132 -2.76 -117.06 32.42
N LYS A 133 -3.02 -117.69 31.26
CA LYS A 133 -2.76 -117.08 29.94
C LYS A 133 -3.65 -115.85 29.70
N GLU A 134 -4.92 -115.90 30.11
CA GLU A 134 -5.89 -114.80 29.99
C GLU A 134 -5.48 -113.60 30.86
N ASN A 135 -5.05 -113.83 32.11
CA ASN A 135 -4.53 -112.79 32.99
C ASN A 135 -3.23 -112.16 32.47
N ASN A 136 -2.27 -112.96 31.98
CA ASN A 136 -1.04 -112.44 31.37
C ASN A 136 -1.33 -111.60 30.10
N ALA A 137 -2.38 -111.94 29.35
CA ALA A 137 -2.82 -111.14 28.21
C ALA A 137 -3.45 -109.81 28.64
N LEU A 138 -4.25 -109.81 29.72
CA LEU A 138 -4.81 -108.58 30.31
C LEU A 138 -3.71 -107.67 30.89
N GLU A 139 -2.70 -108.23 31.56
CA GLU A 139 -1.54 -107.46 32.02
C GLU A 139 -0.76 -106.82 30.86
N SER A 140 -0.57 -107.55 29.76
CA SER A 140 0.03 -107.02 28.53
C SER A 140 -0.82 -105.90 27.89
N MET A 141 -2.15 -106.08 27.82
CA MET A 141 -3.06 -105.03 27.32
C MET A 141 -3.04 -103.78 28.21
N ASN A 142 -3.04 -103.93 29.54
CA ASN A 142 -2.95 -102.81 30.47
C ASN A 142 -1.61 -102.07 30.33
N ALA A 143 -0.51 -102.77 30.08
CA ALA A 143 0.79 -102.15 29.82
C ALA A 143 0.80 -101.35 28.50
N ILE A 144 0.22 -101.89 27.43
CA ILE A 144 0.05 -101.19 26.15
C ILE A 144 -0.82 -99.93 26.35
N GLN A 145 -1.95 -100.05 27.02
CA GLN A 145 -2.87 -98.94 27.27
C GLN A 145 -2.22 -97.83 28.14
N ALA A 146 -1.33 -98.19 29.07
CA ALA A 146 -0.53 -97.22 29.82
C ALA A 146 0.43 -96.44 28.89
N MET A 147 1.13 -97.13 27.98
CA MET A 147 2.01 -96.49 26.99
C MET A 147 1.23 -95.58 26.02
N GLU A 148 0.02 -95.97 25.61
CA GLU A 148 -0.87 -95.12 24.82
C GLU A 148 -1.28 -93.85 25.59
N LEU A 149 -1.65 -93.98 26.88
CA LEU A 149 -2.01 -92.84 27.73
C LEU A 149 -0.82 -91.87 27.96
N ASP A 150 0.40 -92.37 28.11
CA ASP A 150 1.60 -91.53 28.22
C ASP A 150 2.01 -90.89 26.89
N THR A 151 1.72 -91.56 25.77
CA THR A 151 1.83 -90.96 24.42
C THR A 151 0.83 -89.81 24.25
N ILE A 152 -0.44 -90.00 24.68
CA ILE A 152 -1.49 -88.98 24.64
C ILE A 152 -1.18 -87.81 25.59
N ARG A 153 -0.57 -88.06 26.76
CA ARG A 153 -0.04 -87.00 27.65
C ARG A 153 1.03 -86.18 26.93
N SER A 154 2.05 -86.85 26.39
CA SER A 154 3.14 -86.21 25.65
C SER A 154 2.65 -85.35 24.48
N GLN A 155 1.62 -85.82 23.75
CA GLN A 155 0.96 -85.05 22.69
C GLN A 155 0.18 -83.84 23.22
N ARG A 156 -0.46 -83.93 24.40
CA ARG A 156 -1.14 -82.77 25.01
C ARG A 156 -0.16 -81.72 25.49
N ASP A 157 0.96 -82.14 26.08
CA ASP A 157 2.00 -81.24 26.58
C ASP A 157 2.68 -80.49 25.41
N LEU A 158 2.99 -81.20 24.31
CA LEU A 158 3.49 -80.60 23.07
C LEU A 158 2.46 -79.63 22.45
N ASN A 159 1.17 -79.97 22.46
CA ASN A 159 0.11 -79.07 22.01
C ASN A 159 -0.03 -77.82 22.91
N ALA A 160 0.18 -77.95 24.22
CA ALA A 160 0.19 -76.80 25.14
C ALA A 160 1.39 -75.88 24.88
N GLU A 161 2.57 -76.43 24.56
CA GLU A 161 3.72 -75.64 24.11
C GLU A 161 3.47 -74.98 22.74
N LEU A 162 2.83 -75.68 21.79
CA LEU A 162 2.44 -75.12 20.49
C LEU A 162 1.43 -73.98 20.63
N VAL A 163 0.44 -74.09 21.52
CA VAL A 163 -0.47 -72.99 21.85
C VAL A 163 0.31 -71.83 22.48
N THR A 164 1.17 -72.10 23.46
CA THR A 164 1.96 -71.07 24.16
C THR A 164 2.91 -70.32 23.22
N THR A 165 3.52 -71.00 22.25
CA THR A 165 4.38 -70.38 21.23
C THR A 165 3.57 -69.59 20.19
N ASN A 166 2.41 -70.10 19.77
CA ASN A 166 1.48 -69.34 18.92
C ASN A 166 0.95 -68.07 19.61
N THR A 167 0.60 -68.10 20.89
CA THR A 167 0.22 -66.89 21.65
C THR A 167 1.35 -65.85 21.63
N LYS A 168 2.59 -66.25 21.93
CA LYS A 168 3.77 -65.36 21.88
C LYS A 168 3.99 -64.78 20.48
N LEU A 169 3.74 -65.54 19.41
CA LEU A 169 3.82 -65.06 18.03
C LEU A 169 2.71 -64.05 17.71
N VAL A 170 1.47 -64.27 18.18
CA VAL A 170 0.35 -63.33 18.02
C VAL A 170 0.60 -62.04 18.77
N ASP A 171 1.09 -62.10 20.02
CA ASP A 171 1.45 -60.92 20.81
C ASP A 171 2.57 -60.11 20.14
N LEU A 172 3.62 -60.78 19.67
CA LEU A 172 4.74 -60.17 18.96
C LEU A 172 4.29 -59.52 17.65
N ASN A 173 3.47 -60.21 16.85
CA ASN A 173 2.89 -59.68 15.62
C ASN A 173 1.99 -58.46 15.89
N THR A 174 1.22 -58.50 16.98
CA THR A 174 0.35 -57.37 17.39
C THR A 174 1.18 -56.15 17.80
N SER A 175 2.27 -56.36 18.56
CA SER A 175 3.24 -55.31 18.90
C SER A 175 3.97 -54.73 17.68
N LEU A 176 4.37 -55.58 16.73
CA LEU A 176 5.00 -55.16 15.47
C LEU A 176 4.05 -54.33 14.60
N ASN A 177 2.80 -54.77 14.42
CA ASN A 177 1.81 -54.01 13.65
C ASN A 177 1.44 -52.68 14.32
N SER A 178 1.36 -52.64 15.66
CA SER A 178 1.18 -51.39 16.41
C SER A 178 2.32 -50.39 16.15
N LYS A 179 3.58 -50.84 16.22
CA LYS A 179 4.76 -50.00 15.90
C LYS A 179 4.82 -49.59 14.43
N LEU A 180 4.45 -50.48 13.51
CA LEU A 180 4.39 -50.17 12.07
C LEU A 180 3.36 -49.07 11.80
N ASN A 181 2.16 -49.18 12.37
CA ASN A 181 1.11 -48.16 12.25
C ASN A 181 1.55 -46.83 12.86
N GLN A 182 2.20 -46.83 14.03
CA GLN A 182 2.78 -45.62 14.63
C GLN A 182 3.81 -44.96 13.68
N ASN A 183 4.79 -45.73 13.20
CA ASN A 183 5.83 -45.21 12.29
C ASN A 183 5.24 -44.65 10.99
N VAL A 184 4.18 -45.27 10.45
CA VAL A 184 3.46 -44.77 9.27
C VAL A 184 2.72 -43.46 9.58
N THR A 185 2.10 -43.34 10.76
CA THR A 185 1.47 -42.09 11.21
C THR A 185 2.50 -40.96 11.36
N GLU A 186 3.62 -41.22 12.04
CA GLU A 186 4.70 -40.24 12.23
C GLU A 186 5.32 -39.81 10.89
N MET A 187 5.57 -40.77 9.98
CA MET A 187 6.05 -40.47 8.62
C MET A 187 5.09 -39.58 7.83
N ASN A 188 3.78 -39.79 7.95
CA ASN A 188 2.77 -38.97 7.28
C ASN A 188 2.69 -37.55 7.87
N VAL A 189 2.84 -37.39 9.19
CA VAL A 189 2.93 -36.05 9.84
C VAL A 189 4.17 -35.31 9.35
N LEU A 190 5.34 -35.95 9.39
CA LEU A 190 6.60 -35.37 8.91
C LEU A 190 6.56 -35.00 7.41
N ALA A 191 5.81 -35.76 6.60
CA ALA A 191 5.59 -35.41 5.19
C ALA A 191 4.75 -34.12 5.04
N GLY A 192 3.72 -33.94 5.87
CA GLY A 192 2.91 -32.72 5.94
C GLY A 192 3.73 -31.50 6.36
N GLU A 193 4.44 -31.58 7.50
CA GLU A 193 5.33 -30.52 8.00
C GLU A 193 6.37 -30.10 6.95
N ARG A 194 6.93 -31.07 6.22
CA ARG A 194 7.90 -30.82 5.15
C ARG A 194 7.29 -30.08 3.96
N GLN A 195 6.02 -30.32 3.65
CA GLN A 195 5.28 -29.61 2.60
C GLN A 195 4.94 -28.17 3.04
N GLU A 196 4.52 -27.97 4.29
CA GLU A 196 4.29 -26.63 4.85
C GLU A 196 5.60 -25.81 4.90
N LEU A 197 6.68 -26.40 5.38
CA LEU A 197 8.02 -25.77 5.40
C LEU A 197 8.47 -25.38 3.98
N HIS A 198 8.16 -26.20 2.97
CA HIS A 198 8.45 -25.88 1.57
C HIS A 198 7.63 -24.67 1.08
N MET A 199 6.35 -24.59 1.42
CA MET A 199 5.49 -23.45 1.08
C MET A 199 5.94 -22.15 1.76
N ILE A 200 6.29 -22.20 3.05
CA ILE A 200 6.84 -21.07 3.81
C ILE A 200 8.18 -20.62 3.22
N LYS A 201 9.07 -21.57 2.87
CA LYS A 201 10.35 -21.29 2.21
C LYS A 201 10.16 -20.65 0.83
N LYS A 202 9.12 -21.03 0.09
CA LYS A 202 8.78 -20.39 -1.19
C LYS A 202 8.34 -18.94 -0.98
N HIS A 203 7.33 -18.70 -0.13
CA HIS A 203 6.81 -17.35 0.14
C HIS A 203 7.92 -16.39 0.63
N THR A 204 8.77 -16.85 1.55
CA THR A 204 9.86 -16.03 2.11
C THR A 204 11.00 -15.75 1.12
N VAL A 205 11.08 -16.46 -0.01
CA VAL A 205 11.94 -16.10 -1.15
C VAL A 205 11.24 -15.08 -2.04
N GLU A 206 9.98 -15.33 -2.42
CA GLU A 206 9.18 -14.42 -3.27
C GLU A 206 9.04 -13.02 -2.63
N GLU A 207 8.84 -12.95 -1.31
CA GLU A 207 8.77 -11.71 -0.55
C GLU A 207 10.13 -10.99 -0.43
N ARG A 208 11.24 -11.74 -0.28
CA ARG A 208 12.60 -11.17 -0.32
C ARG A 208 12.91 -10.55 -1.67
N ASP A 209 12.58 -11.25 -2.75
CA ASP A 209 12.90 -10.80 -4.11
C ASP A 209 12.05 -9.58 -4.50
N ARG A 210 10.80 -9.51 -4.03
CA ARG A 210 9.98 -8.29 -4.08
C ARG A 210 10.62 -7.13 -3.32
N LEU A 211 11.00 -7.31 -2.05
CA LEU A 211 11.64 -6.26 -1.25
C LEU A 211 12.98 -5.79 -1.85
N ASN A 212 13.72 -6.69 -2.52
CA ASN A 212 14.91 -6.34 -3.28
C ASN A 212 14.58 -5.47 -4.51
N ALA A 213 13.53 -5.78 -5.26
CA ALA A 213 13.07 -4.98 -6.39
C ALA A 213 12.62 -3.57 -5.95
N ASP A 214 11.80 -3.48 -4.90
CA ASP A 214 11.34 -2.22 -4.32
C ASP A 214 12.52 -1.34 -3.85
N ASN A 215 13.53 -1.95 -3.21
CA ASN A 215 14.76 -1.27 -2.79
C ASN A 215 15.59 -0.75 -3.98
N VAL A 216 15.70 -1.54 -5.07
CA VAL A 216 16.36 -1.10 -6.32
C VAL A 216 15.60 0.07 -6.97
N GLN A 217 14.27 0.06 -6.97
CA GLN A 217 13.44 1.19 -7.43
C GLN A 217 13.69 2.44 -6.59
N LEU A 218 13.52 2.38 -5.27
CA LEU A 218 13.74 3.51 -4.36
C LEU A 218 15.17 4.08 -4.47
N LYS A 219 16.17 3.21 -4.67
CA LYS A 219 17.57 3.60 -4.90
C LYS A 219 17.79 4.32 -6.23
N ASN A 220 16.93 4.12 -7.22
CA ASN A 220 16.98 4.83 -8.51
C ASN A 220 16.17 6.15 -8.47
N GLU A 221 15.01 6.16 -7.80
CA GLU A 221 14.22 7.37 -7.54
C GLU A 221 15.03 8.38 -6.71
N ASN A 222 15.68 7.94 -5.64
CA ASN A 222 16.52 8.81 -4.80
C ASN A 222 17.72 9.40 -5.58
N LYS A 223 18.38 8.62 -6.46
CA LYS A 223 19.40 9.16 -7.39
C LYS A 223 18.84 10.25 -8.28
N GLN A 224 17.59 10.11 -8.76
CA GLN A 224 16.97 11.10 -9.61
C GLN A 224 16.62 12.38 -8.83
N LEU A 225 15.99 12.25 -7.66
CA LEU A 225 15.72 13.38 -6.75
C LEU A 225 17.00 14.16 -6.37
N VAL A 226 18.13 13.48 -6.19
CA VAL A 226 19.44 14.13 -5.94
C VAL A 226 19.92 14.93 -7.16
N ARG A 227 19.76 14.42 -8.40
CA ARG A 227 20.08 15.17 -9.62
C ARG A 227 19.20 16.42 -9.75
N ASP A 228 17.90 16.27 -9.55
CA ASP A 228 16.92 17.35 -9.73
C ASP A 228 17.10 18.43 -8.65
N ARG A 229 17.36 18.04 -7.40
CA ARG A 229 17.76 18.96 -6.33
C ARG A 229 19.05 19.73 -6.67
N THR A 230 20.02 19.07 -7.30
CA THR A 230 21.29 19.70 -7.74
C THR A 230 21.07 20.66 -8.91
N LYS A 231 20.18 20.35 -9.85
CA LYS A 231 19.78 21.24 -10.94
C LYS A 231 19.05 22.49 -10.40
N ASN A 232 18.06 22.29 -9.55
CA ASN A 232 17.26 23.38 -8.96
C ASN A 232 18.11 24.32 -8.08
N ALA A 233 19.15 23.80 -7.41
CA ALA A 233 20.09 24.62 -6.66
C ALA A 233 20.88 25.60 -7.57
N LYS A 234 21.37 25.13 -8.73
CA LYS A 234 22.06 25.97 -9.73
C LYS A 234 21.12 26.99 -10.37
N GLU A 235 19.87 26.63 -10.60
CA GLU A 235 18.84 27.54 -11.11
C GLU A 235 18.51 28.65 -10.09
N MET A 236 18.39 28.30 -8.80
CA MET A 236 18.24 29.28 -7.71
C MET A 236 19.44 30.24 -7.62
N GLU A 237 20.66 29.72 -7.66
CA GLU A 237 21.89 30.52 -7.64
C GLU A 237 21.97 31.47 -8.84
N SER A 238 21.61 31.00 -10.04
CA SER A 238 21.50 31.85 -11.23
C SER A 238 20.43 32.96 -11.10
N VAL A 239 19.31 32.69 -10.42
CA VAL A 239 18.26 33.69 -10.15
C VAL A 239 18.72 34.72 -9.12
N LEU A 240 19.44 34.32 -8.07
CA LEU A 240 20.03 35.22 -7.08
C LEU A 240 21.05 36.16 -7.74
N MET A 241 22.00 35.63 -8.50
CA MET A 241 22.98 36.43 -9.25
C MET A 241 22.33 37.40 -10.25
N ARG A 242 21.18 37.03 -10.85
CA ARG A 242 20.40 37.93 -11.71
C ARG A 242 19.69 39.03 -10.90
N ASN A 243 19.20 38.71 -9.70
CA ASN A 243 18.53 39.65 -8.81
C ASN A 243 19.51 40.74 -8.33
N ASP A 244 20.70 40.34 -7.87
CA ASP A 244 21.71 41.29 -7.37
C ASP A 244 22.29 42.17 -8.49
N ASN A 245 22.43 41.64 -9.72
CA ASN A 245 22.74 42.41 -10.92
C ASN A 245 21.65 43.46 -11.24
N LEU A 246 20.38 43.15 -11.00
CA LEU A 246 19.27 44.10 -11.16
C LEU A 246 19.26 45.17 -10.05
N LYS A 247 19.53 44.82 -8.79
CA LYS A 247 19.72 45.79 -7.68
C LYS A 247 20.83 46.78 -7.99
N ALA A 248 22.01 46.28 -8.38
CA ALA A 248 23.18 47.08 -8.73
C ALA A 248 22.95 48.01 -9.96
N LYS A 249 21.94 47.72 -10.79
CA LYS A 249 21.48 48.62 -11.87
C LYS A 249 20.40 49.60 -11.43
N MET A 250 19.62 49.27 -10.40
CA MET A 250 18.55 50.11 -9.87
C MET A 250 19.11 51.32 -9.10
N GLU A 251 20.12 51.13 -8.26
CA GLU A 251 20.75 52.21 -7.47
C GLU A 251 21.28 53.39 -8.34
N PRO A 252 22.10 53.19 -9.39
CA PRO A 252 22.56 54.31 -10.22
C PRO A 252 21.41 54.98 -10.99
N LEU A 253 20.36 54.24 -11.38
CA LEU A 253 19.17 54.83 -12.01
C LEU A 253 18.36 55.69 -11.01
N GLN A 254 18.23 55.26 -9.74
CA GLN A 254 17.63 56.08 -8.68
C GLN A 254 18.45 57.35 -8.43
N SER A 255 19.78 57.25 -8.41
CA SER A 255 20.67 58.42 -8.30
C SER A 255 20.54 59.38 -9.49
N GLN A 256 20.38 58.87 -10.72
CA GLN A 256 20.12 59.69 -11.90
C GLN A 256 18.76 60.38 -11.82
N ILE A 257 17.70 59.69 -11.38
CA ILE A 257 16.37 60.28 -11.18
C ILE A 257 16.40 61.41 -10.14
N ALA A 258 17.11 61.22 -9.03
CA ALA A 258 17.30 62.26 -8.02
C ALA A 258 18.04 63.48 -8.59
N THR A 259 19.11 63.26 -9.35
CA THR A 259 19.91 64.32 -10.00
C THR A 259 19.08 65.12 -11.00
N LEU A 260 18.38 64.44 -11.92
CA LEU A 260 17.50 65.06 -12.92
C LEU A 260 16.32 65.81 -12.28
N THR A 261 15.83 65.34 -11.12
CA THR A 261 14.79 66.03 -10.35
C THR A 261 15.31 67.36 -9.78
N ALA A 262 16.53 67.36 -9.21
CA ALA A 262 17.17 68.56 -8.69
C ALA A 262 17.52 69.57 -9.81
N ASP A 263 18.04 69.09 -10.95
CA ASP A 263 18.30 69.92 -12.14
C ASP A 263 17.01 70.56 -12.67
N ARG A 264 15.94 69.77 -12.86
CA ARG A 264 14.62 70.23 -13.29
C ARG A 264 14.10 71.37 -12.41
N ASP A 265 14.20 71.22 -11.09
CA ASP A 265 13.65 72.20 -10.16
C ASP A 265 14.58 73.43 -10.01
N ARG A 266 15.89 73.29 -10.19
CA ARG A 266 16.81 74.43 -10.40
C ARG A 266 16.42 75.24 -11.65
N TYR A 267 16.17 74.58 -12.78
CA TYR A 267 15.76 75.27 -14.02
C TYR A 267 14.40 75.97 -13.88
N LYS A 268 13.43 75.35 -13.19
CA LYS A 268 12.16 76.05 -12.85
C LYS A 268 12.40 77.30 -12.02
N ALA A 269 13.24 77.23 -10.98
CA ALA A 269 13.54 78.38 -10.13
C ALA A 269 14.22 79.51 -10.92
N GLN A 270 15.19 79.19 -11.77
CA GLN A 270 15.84 80.14 -12.68
C GLN A 270 14.85 80.79 -13.67
N HIS A 271 13.95 80.01 -14.25
CA HIS A 271 12.92 80.52 -15.17
C HIS A 271 11.92 81.45 -14.46
N LEU A 272 11.48 81.11 -13.25
CA LEU A 272 10.61 81.97 -12.44
C LEU A 272 11.31 83.27 -12.03
N ALA A 273 12.59 83.21 -11.65
CA ALA A 273 13.39 84.40 -11.35
C ALA A 273 13.53 85.32 -12.58
N MET A 274 13.78 84.75 -13.76
CA MET A 274 13.86 85.51 -15.03
C MET A 274 12.52 86.19 -15.39
N ILE A 275 11.39 85.52 -15.15
CA ILE A 275 10.05 86.12 -15.33
C ILE A 275 9.84 87.26 -14.32
N ALA A 276 10.21 87.08 -13.06
CA ALA A 276 10.09 88.13 -12.03
C ALA A 276 10.94 89.36 -12.38
N GLU A 277 12.19 89.16 -12.83
CA GLU A 277 13.07 90.25 -13.28
C GLU A 277 12.53 90.96 -14.53
N LYS A 278 12.01 90.22 -15.50
CA LYS A 278 11.35 90.78 -16.70
C LYS A 278 10.12 91.62 -16.32
N ASN A 279 9.30 91.14 -15.39
CA ASN A 279 8.13 91.86 -14.92
C ASN A 279 8.52 93.16 -14.17
N LYS A 280 9.55 93.09 -13.30
CA LYS A 280 10.12 94.29 -12.65
C LYS A 280 10.63 95.31 -13.67
N LYS A 281 11.41 94.88 -14.67
CA LYS A 281 11.91 95.76 -15.74
C LYS A 281 10.78 96.35 -16.60
N ASN A 282 9.66 95.65 -16.73
CA ASN A 282 8.47 96.17 -17.41
C ASN A 282 7.72 97.22 -16.58
N SER A 283 7.59 97.05 -15.25
CA SER A 283 6.99 98.08 -14.39
C SER A 283 7.89 99.32 -14.27
N GLU A 284 9.21 99.15 -14.18
CA GLU A 284 10.19 100.25 -14.25
C GLU A 284 10.07 101.04 -15.57
N ARG A 285 9.90 100.34 -16.71
CA ARG A 285 9.65 100.99 -18.01
C ARG A 285 8.33 101.74 -18.06
N ALA A 286 7.27 101.22 -17.47
CA ALA A 286 5.96 101.89 -17.43
C ALA A 286 6.04 103.21 -16.63
N ILE A 287 6.62 103.16 -15.41
CA ILE A 287 6.83 104.33 -14.56
C ILE A 287 7.69 105.39 -15.28
N ASN A 288 8.80 104.97 -15.89
CA ASN A 288 9.67 105.88 -16.64
C ASN A 288 8.98 106.48 -17.88
N GLN A 289 8.04 105.76 -18.51
CA GLN A 289 7.26 106.25 -19.63
C GLN A 289 6.18 107.26 -19.18
N GLU A 290 5.51 107.01 -18.06
CA GLU A 290 4.58 107.96 -17.44
C GLU A 290 5.28 109.25 -17.01
N GLU A 291 6.45 109.14 -16.38
CA GLU A 291 7.28 110.30 -16.02
C GLU A 291 7.77 111.08 -17.26
N LEU A 292 8.19 110.38 -18.32
CA LEU A 292 8.56 111.03 -19.59
C LEU A 292 7.38 111.77 -20.24
N ILE A 293 6.15 111.25 -20.10
CA ILE A 293 4.93 111.94 -20.56
C ILE A 293 4.65 113.18 -19.69
N ARG A 294 4.74 113.05 -18.35
CA ARG A 294 4.56 114.16 -17.40
C ARG A 294 5.53 115.31 -17.69
N LEU A 295 6.83 115.01 -17.79
CA LEU A 295 7.88 116.00 -18.06
C LEU A 295 7.72 116.65 -19.44
N LYS A 296 7.27 115.92 -20.47
CA LYS A 296 6.95 116.50 -21.78
C LYS A 296 5.78 117.49 -21.73
N ALA A 297 4.73 117.18 -20.97
CA ALA A 297 3.60 118.09 -20.78
C ALA A 297 4.03 119.36 -20.01
N GLU A 298 4.82 119.19 -18.95
CA GLU A 298 5.40 120.29 -18.17
C GLU A 298 6.28 121.21 -19.02
N ILE A 299 7.19 120.65 -19.83
CA ILE A 299 8.04 121.41 -20.77
C ILE A 299 7.19 122.21 -21.77
N GLN A 300 6.08 121.67 -22.28
CA GLN A 300 5.20 122.41 -23.18
C GLN A 300 4.46 123.55 -22.46
N THR A 301 3.97 123.32 -21.24
CA THR A 301 3.33 124.36 -20.42
C THR A 301 4.31 125.49 -20.09
N LEU A 302 5.54 125.16 -19.68
CA LEU A 302 6.61 126.13 -19.42
C LEU A 302 6.99 126.90 -20.70
N LYS A 303 7.11 126.22 -21.85
CA LYS A 303 7.37 126.85 -23.15
C LYS A 303 6.26 127.83 -23.55
N HIS A 304 5.00 127.49 -23.29
CA HIS A 304 3.86 128.37 -23.57
C HIS A 304 3.84 129.59 -22.64
N SER A 305 4.06 129.39 -21.34
CA SER A 305 4.19 130.47 -20.35
C SER A 305 5.34 131.44 -20.70
N LEU A 306 6.52 130.89 -21.02
CA LEU A 306 7.70 131.67 -21.42
C LEU A 306 7.49 132.45 -22.73
N CYS A 307 6.72 131.90 -23.69
CA CYS A 307 6.28 132.64 -24.89
C CYS A 307 5.30 133.78 -24.54
N SER A 308 4.36 133.56 -23.62
CA SER A 308 3.42 134.59 -23.15
C SER A 308 4.14 135.72 -22.40
N ILE A 309 5.11 135.39 -21.53
CA ILE A 309 5.93 136.38 -20.82
C ILE A 309 6.77 137.21 -21.80
N LYS A 310 7.38 136.60 -22.82
CA LYS A 310 8.09 137.34 -23.89
C LYS A 310 7.18 138.30 -24.64
N LYS A 311 5.93 137.90 -24.92
CA LYS A 311 4.92 138.79 -25.52
C LYS A 311 4.52 139.94 -24.61
N ALA A 312 4.41 139.73 -23.30
CA ALA A 312 4.15 140.79 -22.34
C ALA A 312 5.33 141.79 -22.23
N ILE A 313 6.57 141.31 -22.22
CA ILE A 313 7.77 142.18 -22.22
C ILE A 313 7.88 142.93 -23.55
N ALA A 314 7.59 142.29 -24.68
CA ALA A 314 7.53 142.93 -25.99
C ALA A 314 6.46 144.05 -26.06
N GLY A 315 5.33 143.86 -25.37
CA GLY A 315 4.35 144.92 -25.07
C GLY A 315 4.99 146.07 -24.31
N ALA A 316 5.42 145.82 -23.08
CA ALA A 316 5.95 146.84 -22.19
C ALA A 316 7.17 147.61 -22.76
N VAL A 317 8.05 146.97 -23.53
CA VAL A 317 9.15 147.66 -24.23
C VAL A 317 8.58 148.61 -25.29
N THR A 318 7.61 148.18 -26.09
CA THR A 318 6.95 149.06 -27.08
C THR A 318 6.23 150.22 -26.42
N ASP A 319 5.54 149.98 -25.29
CA ASP A 319 4.86 151.03 -24.53
C ASP A 319 5.87 152.06 -23.98
N LEU A 320 7.01 151.62 -23.45
CA LEU A 320 8.09 152.48 -22.98
C LEU A 320 8.77 153.25 -24.13
N ASP A 321 8.94 152.65 -25.30
CA ASP A 321 9.53 153.32 -26.47
C ASP A 321 8.71 154.53 -26.92
N LEU A 322 7.38 154.46 -26.77
CA LEU A 322 6.44 155.54 -27.12
C LEU A 322 6.36 156.61 -26.02
N MET A 323 6.64 156.25 -24.76
CA MET A 323 6.81 157.20 -23.66
C MET A 323 8.17 157.90 -23.67
N ALA A 324 9.16 157.31 -24.35
CA ALA A 324 10.53 157.78 -24.42
C ALA A 324 10.79 158.88 -25.48
N TRP A 325 9.74 159.31 -26.21
CA TRP A 325 9.80 160.43 -27.15
C TRP A 325 9.45 161.74 -26.42
N ASP A 326 10.20 162.82 -26.69
CA ASP A 326 10.05 164.12 -25.99
C ASP A 326 8.69 164.81 -26.24
N GLU A 327 7.96 164.40 -27.28
CA GLU A 327 6.56 164.76 -27.48
C GLU A 327 5.66 163.65 -26.94
N GLU A 328 4.72 163.96 -26.03
CA GLU A 328 3.76 162.99 -25.47
C GLU A 328 2.88 162.34 -26.56
N ILE A 329 3.35 161.25 -27.18
CA ILE A 329 2.63 160.59 -28.27
C ILE A 329 1.31 160.04 -27.72
N ARG A 330 0.21 160.69 -28.12
CA ARG A 330 -1.15 160.30 -27.76
C ARG A 330 -1.61 159.17 -28.65
N VAL A 331 -1.03 158.02 -28.35
CA VAL A 331 -1.51 156.70 -28.73
C VAL A 331 -2.99 156.59 -28.34
N TYR A 332 -3.86 156.25 -29.30
CA TYR A 332 -5.28 155.93 -29.10
C TYR A 332 -5.42 154.76 -28.11
N VAL A 333 -5.50 155.07 -26.82
CA VAL A 333 -5.68 154.08 -25.75
C VAL A 333 -7.09 153.47 -25.78
N CYS A 334 -7.19 152.35 -26.48
CA CYS A 334 -8.12 151.28 -26.10
C CYS A 334 -7.86 150.86 -24.64
N GLN A 335 -8.84 150.25 -23.97
CA GLN A 335 -8.70 149.91 -22.55
C GLN A 335 -7.63 148.83 -22.33
N HIS A 336 -6.43 149.29 -21.99
CA HIS A 336 -5.26 148.50 -21.64
C HIS A 336 -4.82 148.91 -20.22
N GLN A 337 -4.05 148.08 -19.53
CA GLN A 337 -3.68 148.34 -18.13
C GLN A 337 -2.86 149.62 -18.04
N SER A 338 -3.43 150.67 -17.44
CA SER A 338 -2.79 151.98 -17.45
C SER A 338 -1.54 151.98 -16.58
N LEU A 339 -0.39 152.18 -17.21
CA LEU A 339 0.92 152.35 -16.55
C LEU A 339 1.07 153.70 -15.83
N SER A 340 0.00 154.52 -15.74
CA SER A 340 -0.06 155.75 -14.96
C SER A 340 0.09 155.56 -13.43
N ASN A 341 0.13 154.31 -12.96
CA ASN A 341 0.53 153.94 -11.61
C ASN A 341 2.03 153.57 -11.47
N LEU A 342 2.85 153.77 -12.51
CA LEU A 342 4.30 153.88 -12.34
C LEU A 342 4.59 155.12 -11.47
N PHE A 343 5.56 155.00 -10.56
CA PHE A 343 5.81 156.02 -9.54
C PHE A 343 6.27 157.34 -10.14
N ASP A 344 5.75 158.47 -9.64
CA ASP A 344 6.25 159.81 -9.95
C ASP A 344 7.67 159.97 -9.37
N CYS A 345 8.69 159.75 -10.20
CA CYS A 345 10.08 159.49 -9.80
C CYS A 345 10.87 160.71 -9.28
N LYS A 346 10.20 161.79 -8.83
CA LYS A 346 10.80 163.08 -8.45
C LYS A 346 11.87 163.06 -7.34
N ASN A 347 12.10 161.94 -6.66
CA ASN A 347 13.05 161.82 -5.55
C ASN A 347 14.05 160.65 -5.65
N ASP A 348 14.07 159.87 -6.74
CA ASP A 348 15.13 158.87 -6.93
C ASP A 348 16.37 159.54 -7.54
N THR A 349 17.56 159.19 -7.05
CA THR A 349 18.84 159.75 -7.52
C THR A 349 19.47 158.94 -8.65
N ARG A 350 18.81 157.86 -9.10
CA ARG A 350 19.19 157.08 -10.29
C ARG A 350 17.98 156.66 -11.14
N VAL A 351 17.09 157.62 -11.42
CA VAL A 351 16.05 157.43 -12.45
C VAL A 351 16.72 157.06 -13.76
N LYS A 352 16.43 155.85 -14.25
CA LYS A 352 16.60 155.50 -15.66
C LYS A 352 15.42 156.08 -16.41
N CYS A 353 15.65 156.76 -17.53
CA CYS A 353 14.55 157.10 -18.43
C CYS A 353 13.91 155.83 -19.01
N GLU A 354 12.71 156.01 -19.54
CA GLU A 354 11.91 155.00 -20.23
C GLU A 354 12.74 154.35 -21.35
N THR A 355 13.53 155.16 -22.07
CA THR A 355 14.52 154.74 -23.08
C THR A 355 15.56 153.76 -22.53
N ASP A 356 16.17 154.06 -21.38
CA ASP A 356 17.19 153.24 -20.72
C ASP A 356 16.62 151.89 -20.25
N VAL A 357 15.34 151.86 -19.85
CA VAL A 357 14.65 150.63 -19.42
C VAL A 357 14.25 149.80 -20.63
N ALA A 358 13.64 150.41 -21.65
CA ALA A 358 13.24 149.75 -22.89
C ALA A 358 14.46 149.16 -23.61
N GLU A 359 15.53 149.94 -23.77
CA GLU A 359 16.74 149.53 -24.46
C GLU A 359 17.52 148.46 -23.68
N PHE A 360 17.53 148.51 -22.33
CA PHE A 360 18.10 147.44 -21.51
C PHE A 360 17.34 146.12 -21.68
N LEU A 361 16.00 146.16 -21.63
CA LEU A 361 15.15 144.98 -21.82
C LEU A 361 15.27 144.43 -23.25
N PHE A 362 15.25 145.31 -24.25
CA PHE A 362 15.43 144.95 -25.66
C PHE A 362 16.79 144.29 -25.88
N ARG A 363 17.92 144.95 -25.55
CA ARG A 363 19.27 144.39 -25.71
C ARG A 363 19.44 143.04 -25.00
N ARG A 364 18.79 142.86 -23.85
CA ARG A 364 18.86 141.60 -23.09
C ARG A 364 18.10 140.44 -23.77
N LEU A 365 17.14 140.74 -24.65
CA LEU A 365 16.30 139.76 -25.34
C LEU A 365 16.47 139.79 -26.88
N ALA A 366 17.30 140.67 -27.44
CA ALA A 366 17.45 140.87 -28.89
C ALA A 366 17.97 139.63 -29.64
N CYS A 367 18.70 138.75 -28.97
CA CYS A 367 19.15 137.47 -29.52
C CYS A 367 18.07 136.37 -29.48
N ASP A 368 16.89 136.63 -28.89
CA ASP A 368 15.82 135.66 -28.72
C ASP A 368 14.74 135.85 -29.79
N GLN A 369 14.75 134.97 -30.79
CA GLN A 369 13.85 135.02 -31.94
C GLN A 369 12.36 135.11 -31.56
N VAL A 370 11.94 134.46 -30.46
CA VAL A 370 10.53 134.48 -30.01
C VAL A 370 10.16 135.83 -29.39
N PHE A 371 11.11 136.53 -28.77
CA PHE A 371 10.92 137.90 -28.33
C PHE A 371 10.92 138.87 -29.52
N ILE A 372 11.86 138.75 -30.46
CA ILE A 372 11.90 139.61 -31.65
C ILE A 372 10.62 139.49 -32.48
N GLU A 373 10.15 138.27 -32.75
CA GLU A 373 8.86 138.07 -33.42
C GLU A 373 7.69 138.65 -32.63
N ALA A 374 7.69 138.53 -31.30
CA ALA A 374 6.64 139.12 -30.47
C ALA A 374 6.64 140.66 -30.53
N TYR A 375 7.82 141.28 -30.39
CA TYR A 375 8.05 142.73 -30.46
C TYR A 375 7.66 143.31 -31.82
N GLN A 376 8.07 142.65 -32.91
CA GLN A 376 7.66 143.05 -34.26
C GLN A 376 6.14 142.96 -34.46
N ASN A 377 5.50 141.89 -33.96
CA ASN A 377 4.05 141.74 -34.08
C ASN A 377 3.28 142.73 -33.19
N VAL A 378 3.77 143.04 -31.98
CA VAL A 378 3.19 144.08 -31.11
C VAL A 378 3.20 145.43 -31.81
N ARG A 379 4.37 145.87 -32.29
CA ARG A 379 4.54 147.16 -32.99
C ARG A 379 3.67 147.26 -34.25
N LYS A 380 3.61 146.21 -35.07
CA LYS A 380 2.70 146.16 -36.24
C LYS A 380 1.22 146.19 -35.84
N ASN A 381 0.83 145.45 -34.81
CA ASN A 381 -0.56 145.45 -34.33
C ASN A 381 -0.96 146.82 -33.80
N LEU A 382 -0.09 147.51 -33.07
CA LEU A 382 -0.31 148.87 -32.57
C LEU A 382 -0.53 149.87 -33.71
N VAL A 383 0.34 149.86 -34.72
CA VAL A 383 0.24 150.75 -35.89
C VAL A 383 -1.01 150.45 -36.72
N ASN A 384 -1.37 149.18 -36.92
CA ASN A 384 -2.61 148.81 -37.60
C ASN A 384 -3.86 149.17 -36.78
N HIS A 385 -3.79 149.10 -35.45
CA HIS A 385 -4.83 149.59 -34.53
C HIS A 385 -4.98 151.11 -34.58
N HIS A 386 -3.87 151.86 -34.71
CA HIS A 386 -3.86 153.30 -34.92
C HIS A 386 -4.52 153.70 -36.23
N LYS A 387 -4.12 153.05 -37.32
CA LYS A 387 -4.71 153.23 -38.66
C LYS A 387 -6.21 152.97 -38.67
N ALA A 388 -6.68 151.98 -37.90
CA ALA A 388 -8.09 151.68 -37.70
C ALA A 388 -8.83 152.73 -36.83
N HIS A 389 -8.14 153.41 -35.91
CA HIS A 389 -8.71 154.50 -35.12
C HIS A 389 -8.73 155.83 -35.86
N GLU A 390 -7.66 156.19 -36.56
CA GLU A 390 -7.55 157.39 -37.40
C GLU A 390 -8.63 157.41 -38.49
N THR A 391 -8.89 156.27 -39.12
CA THR A 391 -9.97 156.12 -40.13
C THR A 391 -11.39 156.14 -39.57
N GLN A 392 -11.58 155.96 -38.25
CA GLN A 392 -12.91 155.92 -37.62
C GLN A 392 -13.25 157.17 -36.80
N LYS A 393 -12.25 157.79 -36.15
CA LYS A 393 -12.41 158.91 -35.19
C LYS A 393 -11.18 159.84 -35.23
N PRO A 394 -10.99 160.60 -36.32
CA PRO A 394 -9.88 161.56 -36.42
C PRO A 394 -9.94 162.61 -35.28
N GLY A 395 -8.78 162.99 -34.75
CA GLY A 395 -8.64 164.04 -33.73
C GLY A 395 -8.79 163.60 -32.28
N ARG A 396 -8.41 162.36 -31.94
CA ARG A 396 -8.37 161.86 -30.53
C ARG A 396 -7.06 161.21 -30.11
N GLY A 397 -6.10 161.18 -31.00
CA GLY A 397 -4.73 160.70 -30.84
C GLY A 397 -3.94 161.11 -32.08
N ASP A 398 -2.64 160.90 -32.06
CA ASP A 398 -1.76 161.40 -33.12
C ASP A 398 -1.87 160.58 -34.41
N HIS A 399 -1.45 161.18 -35.52
CA HIS A 399 -1.48 160.55 -36.84
C HIS A 399 -0.61 159.30 -36.89
N THR A 400 -1.08 158.26 -37.59
CA THR A 400 -0.36 156.98 -37.68
C THR A 400 1.06 157.14 -38.25
N SER A 401 1.30 158.18 -39.06
CA SER A 401 2.64 158.54 -39.55
C SER A 401 3.63 158.88 -38.43
N ILE A 402 3.21 159.65 -37.42
CA ILE A 402 4.06 160.08 -36.29
C ILE A 402 4.41 158.86 -35.42
N VAL A 403 3.42 157.99 -35.18
CA VAL A 403 3.63 156.72 -34.46
C VAL A 403 4.58 155.80 -35.23
N ILE A 404 4.47 155.74 -36.56
CA ILE A 404 5.42 154.99 -37.40
C ILE A 404 6.82 155.59 -37.32
N GLU A 405 6.97 156.91 -37.40
CA GLU A 405 8.25 157.64 -37.39
C GLU A 405 9.03 157.40 -36.08
N CYS A 406 8.40 157.66 -34.93
CA CYS A 406 8.94 157.35 -33.60
C CYS A 406 9.41 155.88 -33.48
N LEU A 407 8.55 154.94 -33.88
CA LEU A 407 8.85 153.51 -33.79
C LEU A 407 9.98 153.11 -34.75
N PHE A 408 10.00 153.65 -35.97
CA PHE A 408 10.97 153.36 -37.02
C PHE A 408 12.38 153.82 -36.65
N ASP A 409 12.54 155.03 -36.11
CA ASP A 409 13.84 155.53 -35.65
C ASP A 409 14.38 154.68 -34.49
N THR A 410 13.50 154.30 -33.56
CA THR A 410 13.83 153.38 -32.45
C THR A 410 14.28 152.01 -32.98
N ASP A 411 13.62 151.48 -34.01
CA ASP A 411 13.97 150.19 -34.62
C ASP A 411 15.27 150.26 -35.44
N GLN A 412 15.53 151.35 -36.16
CA GLN A 412 16.83 151.56 -36.83
C GLN A 412 17.97 151.58 -35.81
N CYS A 413 17.81 152.30 -34.69
CA CYS A 413 18.80 152.31 -33.61
C CYS A 413 19.05 150.91 -33.02
N ARG A 414 18.04 150.03 -33.06
CA ARG A 414 18.10 148.62 -32.65
C ARG A 414 18.54 147.65 -33.75
N GLY A 415 18.83 148.14 -34.95
CA GLY A 415 19.24 147.31 -36.10
C GLY A 415 18.10 146.46 -36.68
N LEU A 416 16.84 146.80 -36.40
CA LEU A 416 15.66 146.12 -36.92
C LEU A 416 15.09 146.82 -38.15
N ASN A 417 14.63 146.03 -39.11
CA ASN A 417 13.90 146.50 -40.29
C ASN A 417 12.44 146.02 -40.19
N ILE A 418 11.59 146.82 -39.54
CA ILE A 418 10.16 146.53 -39.42
C ILE A 418 9.40 147.23 -40.54
N THR A 419 8.78 146.44 -41.43
CA THR A 419 7.74 146.95 -42.35
C THR A 419 6.41 147.04 -41.62
N TYR A 420 5.82 148.24 -41.62
CA TYR A 420 4.61 148.64 -40.89
C TYR A 420 3.33 148.61 -41.74
#